data_AF-A0A8H7AE00-F1
#
_entry.id   AF-A0A8H7AE00-F1
#
_cell.length_a   1.000
_cell.length_b   1.000
_cell.length_c   1.000
_cell.angle_alpha   90.00
_cell.angle_beta   90.00
_cell.angle_gamma   90.00
#
_symmetry.space_group_name_H-M   'P 1'
#
loop_
_entity.id
_entity.type
_entity.pdbx_description
1 polymer ?
#
loop_
_entity_poly.entity_id
_entity_poly.type
_entity_poly.pdbx_seq_one_letter_code
_entity_poly.pdbx_strand_id
1 'polypeptide(L)' 'MLAAHKHETKFTHNDLKPSNILIKDGHISGIIDWGKAGWYPDYWEYGSATRQKTFRQDWNIILDRAIVDPTAN' A
#
# COMPACT_ATOMS: atom_id res chain seq x y z
N MET A 1 -14.29 3.03 -15.95
CA MET A 1 -12.85 3.35 -16.06
C MET A 1 -12.46 4.19 -14.85
N LEU A 2 -11.30 3.94 -14.22
CA LEU A 2 -10.79 4.71 -13.06
C LEU A 2 -10.84 6.24 -13.28
N ALA A 3 -10.71 6.69 -14.52
CA ALA A 3 -10.81 8.10 -14.90
C ALA A 3 -12.21 8.75 -14.72
N ALA A 4 -13.28 7.96 -14.57
CA ALA A 4 -14.65 8.48 -14.47
C ALA A 4 -15.15 8.69 -13.03
N HIS A 5 -14.41 8.22 -12.03
CA HIS A 5 -14.75 8.38 -10.62
C HIS A 5 -13.95 9.55 -10.04
N LYS A 6 -14.61 10.37 -9.22
CA LYS A 6 -13.92 11.40 -8.44
C LYS A 6 -13.15 10.70 -7.33
N HIS A 7 -11.82 10.81 -7.38
CA HIS A 7 -10.93 10.25 -6.37
C HIS A 7 -10.49 11.34 -5.39
N GLU A 8 -10.46 11.00 -4.11
CA GLU A 8 -9.92 11.91 -3.10
C GLU A 8 -8.40 11.95 -3.21
N THR A 9 -7.81 13.12 -2.95
CA THR A 9 -6.36 13.22 -2.81
C THR A 9 -5.96 12.79 -1.40
N LYS A 10 -5.12 11.76 -1.31
CA LYS A 10 -4.60 11.20 -0.06
C LYS A 10 -3.07 11.28 -0.06
N PHE A 11 -2.48 11.34 1.12
CA PHE A 11 -1.04 11.18 1.27
C PHE A 11 -0.69 9.70 1.18
N THR A 12 0.18 9.33 0.24
CA THR A 12 0.54 7.94 -0.07
C THR A 12 2.05 7.74 0.10
N HIS A 13 2.44 6.53 0.47
CA HIS A 13 3.85 6.11 0.58
C HIS A 13 4.50 5.93 -0.79
N ASN A 14 3.77 5.42 -1.79
CA ASN A 14 4.20 5.30 -3.21
C ASN A 14 5.40 4.35 -3.46
N ASP A 15 5.84 3.63 -2.43
CA ASP A 15 6.80 2.51 -2.49
C ASP A 15 6.57 1.56 -1.31
N LEU A 16 5.31 1.29 -0.97
CA LEU A 16 4.99 0.37 0.11
C LEU A 16 5.26 -1.07 -0.34
N LYS A 17 6.08 -1.76 0.44
CA LYS A 17 6.51 -3.15 0.26
C LYS A 17 6.91 -3.73 1.61
N PRO A 18 6.98 -5.07 1.74
CA PRO A 18 7.33 -5.71 3.00
C PRO A 18 8.63 -5.21 3.63
N SER A 19 9.65 -4.90 2.83
CA SER A 19 10.94 -4.38 3.34
C SER A 19 10.85 -3.01 4.01
N ASN A 20 9.77 -2.27 3.77
CA ASN A 20 9.55 -0.92 4.29
C ASN A 20 8.58 -0.93 5.50
N ILE A 21 8.14 -2.10 5.94
CA ILE A 21 7.28 -2.30 7.11
C ILE A 21 8.10 -2.97 8.22
N LEU A 22 8.23 -2.30 9.36
CA LEU A 22 8.95 -2.82 10.51
C LEU A 22 8.02 -3.65 11.39
N ILE A 23 8.45 -4.85 11.75
CA ILE A 23 7.72 -5.74 12.66
C ILE A 23 8.51 -5.91 13.96
N LYS A 24 7.82 -5.74 15.09
CA LYS A 24 8.36 -6.01 16.43
C LYS A 24 7.32 -6.79 17.23
N ASP A 25 7.74 -7.90 17.83
CA ASP A 25 6.90 -8.76 18.67
C ASP A 25 5.58 -9.20 17.98
N GLY A 26 5.63 -9.45 16.66
CA GLY A 26 4.47 -9.84 15.85
C GLY A 26 3.56 -8.69 15.41
N HIS A 27 3.87 -7.44 15.79
CA HIS A 27 3.08 -6.27 15.46
C HIS A 27 3.82 -5.30 14.53
N ILE A 28 3.08 -4.54 13.72
CA ILE A 28 3.63 -3.42 12.96
C ILE A 28 4.13 -2.37 13.95
N SER A 29 5.41 -2.04 13.85
CA SER A 29 6.09 -1.06 14.70
C SER A 29 6.41 0.23 13.96
N GLY A 30 6.36 0.24 12.63
CA GLY A 30 6.55 1.44 11.83
C GLY A 30 6.57 1.17 10.33
N ILE A 31 6.48 2.26 9.57
CA ILE A 31 6.67 2.31 8.12
C ILE A 31 7.82 3.26 7.85
N ILE A 32 8.79 2.83 7.04
CA ILE A 32 10.03 3.58 6.74
C ILE A 32 10.19 3.81 5.23
N ASP A 33 11.20 4.58 4.83
CA ASP A 33 11.54 4.85 3.42
C ASP A 33 10.48 5.71 2.68
N TRP A 34 10.05 6.80 3.34
CA TRP A 34 9.08 7.77 2.85
C TRP A 34 9.61 8.71 1.73
N GLY A 35 10.81 8.47 1.19
CA GLY A 35 11.45 9.39 0.22
C GLY A 35 10.70 9.58 -1.10
N LYS A 36 9.75 8.68 -1.41
CA LYS A 36 8.88 8.74 -2.60
C LYS A 36 7.44 9.16 -2.30
N ALA A 37 7.14 9.46 -1.03
CA ALA A 37 5.80 9.77 -0.59
C ALA A 37 5.29 11.10 -1.17
N GLY A 38 3.98 11.22 -1.29
CA GLY A 38 3.36 12.41 -1.86
C GLY A 38 1.84 12.34 -1.84
N TRP A 39 1.21 13.37 -2.41
CA TRP A 39 -0.24 13.47 -2.50
C TRP A 39 -0.72 12.92 -3.85
N TYR A 40 -1.49 11.84 -3.81
CA TYR A 40 -1.98 11.12 -5.00
C TYR A 40 -3.47 10.75 -4.82
N PRO A 41 -4.16 10.33 -5.90
CA PRO A 41 -5.50 9.75 -5.76
C PRO A 41 -5.54 8.57 -4.78
N ASP A 42 -6.66 8.39 -4.07
CA ASP A 42 -6.88 7.34 -3.07
C ASP A 42 -6.52 5.90 -3.51
N TYR A 43 -6.71 5.56 -4.78
CA TYR A 43 -6.35 4.25 -5.34
C TYR A 43 -4.84 4.06 -5.57
N TRP A 44 -4.06 5.13 -5.50
CA TRP A 44 -2.68 5.14 -5.98
C TRP A 44 -1.76 4.25 -5.16
N GLU A 45 -1.95 4.18 -3.84
CA GLU A 45 -1.11 3.33 -2.98
C GLU A 45 -1.20 1.86 -3.41
N TYR A 46 -2.42 1.32 -3.51
CA TYR A 46 -2.65 -0.05 -3.98
C TYR A 46 -2.09 -0.28 -5.39
N GLY A 47 -2.33 0.65 -6.31
CA GLY A 47 -1.81 0.55 -7.69
C GLY A 47 -0.28 0.60 -7.77
N SER A 48 0.37 1.33 -6.88
CA SER A 48 1.84 1.40 -6.81
C SER A 48 2.44 0.15 -6.13
N ALA A 49 1.83 -0.33 -5.04
CA ALA A 49 2.29 -1.48 -4.28
C ALA A 49 2.15 -2.81 -5.06
N THR A 50 1.12 -2.95 -5.89
CA THR A 50 0.90 -4.15 -6.76
C THR A 50 1.89 -4.27 -7.91
N ARG A 51 2.57 -3.17 -8.30
CA ARG A 51 3.57 -3.15 -9.39
C ARG A 51 4.97 -3.61 -8.95
N GLN A 52 5.16 -3.91 -7.67
CA GLN A 52 6.44 -4.39 -7.12
C GLN A 52 6.79 -5.77 -7.71
N LYS A 53 7.72 -5.82 -8.67
CA LYS A 53 8.08 -7.04 -9.43
C LYS A 53 8.85 -8.09 -8.63
N THR A 54 9.25 -7.82 -7.40
CA THR A 54 10.17 -8.67 -6.61
C THR A 54 9.48 -9.58 -5.58
N PHE A 55 8.22 -9.32 -5.17
CA PHE A 55 7.53 -10.04 -4.09
C PHE A 55 6.34 -10.89 -4.59
N ARG A 56 6.45 -11.41 -5.81
CA ARG A 56 5.38 -11.58 -6.82
C ARG A 56 4.14 -12.43 -6.54
N GLN A 57 3.91 -12.99 -5.36
CA GLN A 57 2.64 -13.71 -5.09
C GLN A 57 2.04 -13.34 -3.74
N ASP A 58 2.80 -13.46 -2.65
CA ASP A 58 2.23 -13.27 -1.31
C ASP A 58 1.85 -11.81 -1.03
N TRP A 59 2.61 -10.85 -1.55
CA TRP A 59 2.33 -9.44 -1.31
C TRP A 59 1.02 -8.97 -1.94
N ASN A 60 0.74 -9.38 -3.19
CA ASN A 60 -0.51 -9.02 -3.84
C ASN A 60 -1.70 -9.68 -3.13
N ILE A 61 -1.56 -10.92 -2.64
CA ILE A 61 -2.61 -11.58 -1.85
C ILE A 61 -2.88 -10.79 -0.56
N ILE A 62 -1.85 -10.29 0.12
CA ILE A 62 -1.99 -9.47 1.32
C ILE A 62 -2.68 -8.15 1.00
N LEU A 63 -2.26 -7.46 -0.07
CA LEU A 63 -2.88 -6.22 -0.52
C LEU A 63 -4.37 -6.41 -0.87
N ASP A 64 -4.70 -7.48 -1.59
CA ASP A 64 -6.08 -7.79 -1.97
C ASP A 64 -6.95 -8.03 -0.73
N ARG A 65 -6.44 -8.73 0.28
CA ARG A 65 -7.14 -8.91 1.57
C ARG A 65 -7.37 -7.58 2.28
N ALA A 66 -6.35 -6.71 2.32
CA ALA A 66 -6.43 -5.42 3.01
C ALA A 66 -7.43 -4.45 2.36
N ILE A 67 -7.66 -4.55 1.05
CA ILE A 67 -8.66 -3.72 0.34
C ILE A 67 -10.08 -4.28 0.51
N VAL A 68 -10.24 -5.61 0.60
CA VAL A 68 -11.55 -6.26 0.75
C VAL A 68 -12.07 -6.18 2.19
N ASP A 69 -11.18 -6.19 3.19
CA ASP A 69 -11.54 -6.06 4.61
C ASP A 69 -10.70 -4.95 5.28
N PRO A 70 -11.13 -3.68 5.20
CA PRO A 70 -10.46 -2.58 5.88
C PRO A 70 -10.58 -2.62 7.42
N THR A 71 -11.29 -3.61 7.98
CA THR A 71 -11.52 -3.77 9.42
C THR A 71 -10.81 -4.96 10.06
N ALA A 72 -10.01 -5.71 9.30
CA ALA A 72 -9.21 -6.83 9.80
C ALA A 72 -8.09 -6.33 10.72
N ASN A 73 -8.42 -6.15 12.01
CA ASN A 73 -7.50 -6.07 13.15
C ASN A 73 -7.43 -7.43 13.84
#